data_AF-A0A9J8CXS9-F1
#
_entry.id   AF-A0A9J8CXS9-F1
#
_cell.length_a   1.000
_cell.length_b   1.000
_cell.length_c   1.000
_cell.angle_alpha   90.00
_cell.angle_beta   90.00
_cell.angle_gamma   90.00
#
_symmetry.space_group_name_H-M   'P 1'
#
loop_
_entity.id
_entity.type
_entity.pdbx_description
1 polymer ?
#
loop_
_entity_poly.entity_id
_entity_poly.type
_entity_poly.pdbx_seq_one_letter_code
_entity_poly.pdbx_strand_id
1 'polypeptide(L)'
;MSLSKPKRKVDEAHRKFQERWTLQYFFVEFNGNATCLICKEKVTVLKEYNLKRHYSTKHGEQYDKELTSQQNLFHKSKKDANAAVEASYVLSELIAKAGKPFTEGQFIKDCMQKVADILCPEKKNLFNNLSLSANTVAERNSKLSSDIYDHTEITDSAQLAIFIRGINDQFEVTEELLSLCPMHGCTTAKDIFGQLCDAIEHAGLPWNRLVSITTDGAPKCLNYEHVMSVVLKCINYIRSRSLQHRQFRAFLEEIESTYGDVLYFTEVRWLSRGNVLKRFFELKAEVKRFMEDGRMDVPEFDDPKWVMDLAFLVDITQELNVLNLKLQGPGQLITAAYESVKAFSTKLRLWKTQLSAKNLTHFPTCRSLVEEGTSFSSDEYASAIENLLQEFDQRFADFKTHRDTFQLFADPFSADVESVPSLLQMELIDLQCNSELKTKFREAQGQADKTGQFLRELPPCFPELSKVFSRVMCLFGSTYLCEKLFSTMNFNKCKYRSRLSDAHLEAVLRVSTVTSIRANGFPNF
;
A
#
# COMPACT_ATOMS: atom_id res chain seq x y z
N MET A 1 -35.57 39.16 87.32
CA MET A 1 -34.11 39.36 87.44
C MET A 1 -33.43 38.28 86.62
N SER A 2 -32.88 38.63 85.46
CA SER A 2 -32.24 37.70 84.52
C SER A 2 -30.76 37.57 84.86
N LEU A 3 -30.31 36.36 85.18
CA LEU A 3 -28.92 36.02 85.49
C LEU A 3 -28.06 36.13 84.21
N SER A 4 -27.10 37.05 84.23
CA SER A 4 -26.11 37.22 83.17
C SER A 4 -25.07 36.08 83.20
N LYS A 5 -24.80 35.49 82.03
CA LYS A 5 -23.72 34.51 81.83
C LYS A 5 -22.34 35.17 82.03
N PRO A 6 -21.34 34.48 82.62
CA PRO A 6 -20.02 35.04 82.85
C PRO A 6 -19.24 35.20 81.53
N LYS A 7 -18.54 36.33 81.39
CA LYS A 7 -17.60 36.60 80.28
C LYS A 7 -16.42 35.63 80.34
N ARG A 8 -16.14 34.93 79.22
CA ARG A 8 -14.94 34.09 79.05
C ARG A 8 -13.67 34.96 79.10
N LYS A 9 -12.72 34.59 79.98
CA LYS A 9 -11.35 35.15 80.03
C LYS A 9 -10.52 34.64 78.84
N VAL A 10 -9.61 35.47 78.34
CA VAL A 10 -8.94 35.36 77.03
C VAL A 10 -7.71 34.42 77.03
N ASP A 11 -7.32 33.88 78.18
CA ASP A 11 -5.96 33.36 78.36
C ASP A 11 -5.81 31.82 78.24
N GLU A 12 -6.85 31.09 77.82
CA GLU A 12 -6.80 29.62 77.71
C GLU A 12 -6.78 29.06 76.27
N ALA A 13 -6.71 29.91 75.23
CA ALA A 13 -6.54 29.43 73.86
C ALA A 13 -5.04 29.38 73.50
N HIS A 14 -4.43 28.20 73.64
CA HIS A 14 -3.08 27.88 73.16
C HIS A 14 -2.98 28.07 71.62
N ARG A 15 -2.70 29.30 71.19
CA ARG A 15 -2.56 29.72 69.79
C ARG A 15 -1.14 29.45 69.28
N LYS A 16 -0.80 28.18 69.09
CA LYS A 16 0.48 27.77 68.51
C LYS A 16 0.48 27.96 66.98
N PHE A 17 1.63 28.33 66.42
CA PHE A 17 1.81 28.35 64.98
C PHE A 17 1.65 26.95 64.39
N GLN A 18 1.03 26.85 63.21
CA GLN A 18 0.86 25.58 62.49
C GLN A 18 1.73 25.63 61.24
N GLU A 19 2.59 24.62 61.02
CA GLU A 19 3.48 24.55 59.85
C GLU A 19 2.73 24.65 58.51
N ARG A 20 1.48 24.15 58.45
CA ARG A 20 0.63 24.28 57.26
C ARG A 20 0.43 25.72 56.79
N TRP A 21 0.52 26.70 57.70
CA TRP A 21 0.38 28.12 57.38
C TRP A 21 1.59 28.66 56.59
N THR A 22 2.74 27.99 56.64
CA THR A 22 3.88 28.30 55.78
C THR A 22 3.58 28.01 54.32
N LEU A 23 2.95 26.87 54.04
CA LEU A 23 2.60 26.49 52.67
C LEU A 23 1.33 27.19 52.16
N GLN A 24 0.36 27.44 53.03
CA GLN A 24 -0.93 28.00 52.62
C GLN A 24 -0.95 29.53 52.55
N TYR A 25 -0.18 30.20 53.41
CA TYR A 25 -0.23 31.66 53.56
C TYR A 25 1.16 32.32 53.56
N PHE A 26 2.24 31.55 53.36
CA PHE A 26 3.62 32.02 53.32
C PHE A 26 4.09 32.70 54.62
N PHE A 27 3.75 32.14 55.77
CA PHE A 27 4.21 32.64 57.08
C PHE A 27 5.20 31.68 57.76
N VAL A 28 6.10 32.22 58.58
CA VAL A 28 6.95 31.43 59.50
C VAL A 28 6.91 32.03 60.89
N GLU A 29 7.06 31.21 61.93
CA GLU A 29 7.19 31.71 63.29
C GLU A 29 8.62 32.21 63.53
N PHE A 30 8.74 33.47 63.96
CA PHE A 30 10.01 34.07 64.34
C PHE A 30 9.81 34.95 65.58
N ASN A 31 10.54 34.65 66.66
CA ASN A 31 10.43 35.33 67.96
C ASN A 31 8.98 35.44 68.47
N GLY A 32 8.22 34.34 68.43
CA GLY A 32 6.84 34.25 68.95
C GLY A 32 5.77 34.97 68.11
N ASN A 33 6.12 35.48 66.92
CA ASN A 33 5.19 36.13 65.98
C ASN A 33 5.22 35.43 64.62
N ALA A 34 4.09 35.44 63.90
CA ALA A 34 4.06 34.97 62.51
C ALA A 34 4.60 36.07 61.58
N THR A 35 5.70 35.81 60.88
CA THR A 35 6.31 36.73 59.92
C THR A 35 5.99 36.30 58.49
N CYS A 36 5.45 37.21 57.68
CA CYS A 36 5.16 36.95 56.28
C CYS A 36 6.46 36.83 55.49
N LEU A 37 6.65 35.72 54.76
CA LEU A 37 7.85 35.49 53.96
C LEU A 37 7.92 36.43 52.75
N ILE A 38 6.77 36.93 52.27
CA ILE A 38 6.64 37.76 51.08
C ILE A 38 6.99 39.22 51.40
N CYS A 39 6.31 39.85 52.35
CA CYS A 39 6.48 41.28 52.67
C CYS A 39 7.24 41.55 53.98
N LYS A 40 7.64 40.51 54.73
CA LYS A 40 8.36 40.60 56.02
C LYS A 40 7.57 41.26 57.17
N GLU A 41 6.28 41.56 56.98
CA GLU A 41 5.42 42.07 58.04
C GLU A 41 5.10 41.00 59.10
N LYS A 42 4.91 41.45 60.35
CA LYS A 42 4.65 40.57 61.50
C LYS A 42 3.17 40.60 61.90
N VAL A 43 2.60 39.43 62.14
CA VAL A 43 1.27 39.22 62.70
C VAL A 43 1.43 38.68 64.12
N THR A 44 1.07 39.52 65.09
CA THR A 44 1.26 39.25 66.53
C THR A 44 0.26 38.26 67.10
N VAL A 45 -0.93 38.18 66.49
CA VAL A 45 -1.98 37.26 66.92
C VAL A 45 -2.02 36.05 66.00
N LEU A 46 -1.44 34.94 66.48
CA LEU A 46 -1.36 33.63 65.82
C LEU A 46 -2.75 32.97 65.66
N LYS A 47 -3.53 33.46 64.70
CA LYS A 47 -4.81 32.89 64.29
C LYS A 47 -4.83 32.77 62.77
N GLU A 48 -5.21 31.61 62.28
CA GLU A 48 -5.36 31.32 60.84
C GLU A 48 -6.13 32.41 60.10
N TYR A 49 -7.21 32.93 60.69
CA TYR A 49 -7.99 34.04 60.13
C TYR A 49 -7.13 35.28 59.82
N ASN A 50 -6.20 35.66 60.70
CA ASN A 50 -5.37 36.85 60.52
C ASN A 50 -4.32 36.64 59.41
N LEU A 51 -3.71 35.46 59.36
CA LEU A 51 -2.71 35.09 58.34
C LEU A 51 -3.37 34.98 56.96
N LYS A 52 -4.52 34.29 56.90
CA LYS A 52 -5.33 34.17 55.69
C LYS A 52 -5.79 35.54 55.19
N ARG A 53 -6.30 36.41 56.07
CA ARG A 53 -6.69 37.77 55.70
C ARG A 53 -5.50 38.58 55.16
N HIS A 54 -4.34 38.51 55.81
CA HIS A 54 -3.13 39.16 55.31
C HIS A 54 -2.77 38.66 53.91
N TYR A 55 -2.69 37.34 53.71
CA TYR A 55 -2.41 36.74 52.40
C TYR A 55 -3.43 37.18 51.35
N SER A 56 -4.72 37.01 51.60
CA SER A 56 -5.79 37.33 50.64
C SER A 56 -5.84 38.81 50.26
N THR A 57 -5.59 39.72 51.21
CA THR A 57 -5.67 41.17 50.96
C THR A 57 -4.42 41.77 50.36
N LYS A 58 -3.23 41.21 50.63
CA LYS A 58 -1.95 41.78 50.18
C LYS A 58 -1.25 41.01 49.07
N HIS A 59 -1.54 39.71 48.92
CA HIS A 59 -0.77 38.82 48.05
C HIS A 59 -1.63 37.90 47.17
N GLY A 60 -2.87 37.60 47.57
CA GLY A 60 -3.73 36.58 46.95
C GLY A 60 -3.94 36.81 45.45
N GLU A 61 -4.33 38.01 45.02
CA GLU A 61 -4.59 38.27 43.60
C GLU A 61 -3.34 38.23 42.70
N GLN A 62 -2.17 38.60 43.23
CA GLN A 62 -0.94 38.69 42.43
C GLN A 62 -0.30 37.31 42.25
N TYR A 63 -0.21 36.52 43.32
CA TYR A 63 0.43 35.20 43.28
C TYR A 63 -0.47 34.12 42.67
N ASP A 64 -1.79 34.18 42.84
CA ASP A 64 -2.70 33.23 42.16
C ASP A 64 -2.65 33.45 40.63
N LYS A 65 -2.47 34.69 40.15
CA LYS A 65 -2.26 34.99 38.72
C LYS A 65 -0.91 34.51 38.20
N GLU A 66 0.17 34.69 38.96
CA GLU A 66 1.50 34.19 38.58
C GLU A 66 1.55 32.66 38.55
N LEU A 67 0.94 31.99 39.52
CA LEU A 67 0.87 30.52 39.57
C LEU A 67 0.04 29.97 38.42
N THR A 68 -1.11 30.59 38.11
CA THR A 68 -1.95 30.21 36.96
C THR A 68 -1.23 30.44 35.64
N SER A 69 -0.50 31.55 35.50
CA SER A 69 0.34 31.84 34.32
C SER A 69 1.45 30.80 34.14
N GLN A 70 2.15 30.44 35.22
CA GLN A 70 3.19 29.40 35.19
C GLN A 70 2.61 28.03 34.83
N GLN A 71 1.49 27.64 35.44
CA GLN A 71 0.80 26.38 35.10
C GLN A 71 0.36 26.34 33.64
N ASN A 72 -0.19 27.44 33.12
CA ASN A 72 -0.60 27.56 31.71
C ASN A 72 0.59 27.45 30.75
N LEU A 73 1.77 27.96 31.12
CA LEU A 73 3.00 27.78 30.34
C LEU A 73 3.43 26.30 30.28
N PHE A 74 3.37 25.58 31.40
CA PHE A 74 3.67 24.14 31.43
C PHE A 74 2.65 23.32 30.63
N HIS A 75 1.35 23.62 30.75
CA HIS A 75 0.31 22.95 29.96
C HIS A 75 0.45 23.21 28.46
N LYS A 76 0.75 24.44 28.06
CA LYS A 76 0.99 24.80 26.66
C LYS A 76 2.23 24.09 26.11
N SER A 77 3.33 24.07 26.86
CA SER A 77 4.55 23.38 26.46
C SER A 77 4.35 21.87 26.30
N LYS A 78 3.58 21.22 27.20
CA LYS A 78 3.21 19.80 27.09
C LYS A 78 2.36 19.54 25.84
N LYS A 79 1.38 20.42 25.55
CA LYS A 79 0.52 20.31 24.37
C LYS A 79 1.30 20.45 23.06
N ASP A 80 2.20 21.44 22.98
CA ASP A 80 3.02 21.69 21.79
C ASP A 80 4.01 20.54 21.55
N ALA A 81 4.58 19.96 22.61
CA ALA A 81 5.45 18.80 22.51
C ALA A 81 4.69 17.55 22.01
N ASN A 82 3.48 17.30 22.52
CA ASN A 82 2.65 16.18 22.07
C ASN A 82 2.27 16.32 20.58
N ALA A 83 1.85 17.52 20.15
CA ALA A 83 1.51 17.79 18.75
C ALA A 83 2.73 17.60 17.82
N ALA A 84 3.93 18.00 18.27
CA ALA A 84 5.15 17.77 17.50
C ALA A 84 5.47 16.28 17.35
N VAL A 85 5.26 15.48 18.40
CA VAL A 85 5.40 14.01 18.34
C VAL A 85 4.38 13.41 17.37
N GLU A 86 3.12 13.80 17.44
CA GLU A 86 2.07 13.30 16.53
C GLU A 86 2.39 13.63 15.06
N ALA A 87 2.68 14.90 14.74
CA ALA A 87 3.02 15.34 13.39
C ALA A 87 4.23 14.57 12.82
N SER A 88 5.16 14.22 13.70
CA SER A 88 6.37 13.52 13.31
C SER A 88 6.17 12.02 13.04
N TYR A 89 5.14 11.38 13.63
CA TYR A 89 4.67 10.05 13.23
C TYR A 89 4.00 10.10 11.85
N VAL A 90 3.07 11.05 11.65
CA VAL A 90 2.37 11.24 10.36
C VAL A 90 3.37 11.43 9.21
N LEU A 91 4.39 12.27 9.40
CA LEU A 91 5.40 12.49 8.37
C LEU A 91 6.31 11.28 8.14
N SER A 92 6.61 10.50 9.19
CA SER A 92 7.39 9.27 9.05
C SER A 92 6.62 8.19 8.27
N GLU A 93 5.31 8.07 8.51
CA GLU A 93 4.40 7.22 7.77
C GLU A 93 4.32 7.62 6.29
N LEU A 94 4.19 8.91 5.99
CA LEU A 94 4.18 9.41 4.61
C LEU A 94 5.49 9.12 3.87
N ILE A 95 6.64 9.30 4.52
CA ILE A 95 7.96 8.97 3.97
C ILE A 95 8.04 7.47 3.65
N ALA A 96 7.56 6.62 4.56
CA ALA A 96 7.54 5.16 4.38
C ALA A 96 6.60 4.75 3.22
N LYS A 97 5.36 5.24 3.20
CA LYS A 97 4.37 4.97 2.14
C LYS A 97 4.83 5.44 0.76
N ALA A 98 5.58 6.54 0.69
CA ALA A 98 6.17 7.04 -0.54
C ALA A 98 7.46 6.32 -0.96
N GLY A 99 7.97 5.37 -0.16
CA GLY A 99 9.21 4.64 -0.42
C GLY A 99 10.45 5.54 -0.41
N LYS A 100 10.42 6.66 0.33
CA LYS A 100 11.48 7.69 0.32
C LYS A 100 12.57 7.39 1.34
N PRO A 101 13.86 7.75 1.12
CA PRO A 101 14.94 7.61 2.10
C PRO A 101 14.62 8.21 3.48
N PHE A 102 15.04 7.60 4.60
CA PHE A 102 14.78 8.17 5.94
C PHE A 102 15.43 9.55 6.12
N THR A 103 16.50 9.82 5.37
CA THR A 103 17.15 11.13 5.30
C THR A 103 16.26 12.23 4.74
N GLU A 104 15.20 11.88 3.98
CA GLU A 104 14.21 12.85 3.48
C GLU A 104 13.45 13.53 4.62
N GLY A 105 13.35 12.90 5.80
CA GLY A 105 12.75 13.54 6.97
C GLY A 105 13.45 14.86 7.33
N GLN A 106 14.77 14.90 7.22
CA GLN A 106 15.54 16.11 7.50
C GLN A 106 15.31 17.17 6.43
N PHE A 107 15.31 16.79 5.15
CA PHE A 107 15.04 17.71 4.05
C PHE A 107 13.63 18.32 4.15
N ILE A 108 12.62 17.49 4.44
CA ILE A 108 11.23 17.92 4.67
C ILE A 108 11.15 18.91 5.84
N LYS A 109 11.87 18.65 6.94
CA LYS A 109 11.96 19.59 8.07
C LYS A 109 12.57 20.93 7.66
N ASP A 110 13.67 20.91 6.92
CA ASP A 110 14.36 22.12 6.46
C ASP A 110 13.46 22.95 5.52
N CYS A 111 12.70 22.28 4.64
CA CYS A 111 11.68 22.93 3.80
C CYS A 111 10.61 23.61 4.65
N MET A 112 10.03 22.92 5.63
CA MET A 112 9.00 23.49 6.51
C MET A 112 9.53 24.68 7.33
N GLN A 113 10.77 24.62 7.81
CA GLN A 113 11.38 25.73 8.53
C GLN A 113 11.53 26.98 7.65
N LYS A 114 11.98 26.82 6.39
CA LYS A 114 12.08 27.94 5.45
C LYS A 114 10.72 28.55 5.12
N VAL A 115 9.67 27.73 5.00
CA VAL A 115 8.30 28.22 4.80
C VAL A 115 7.79 28.96 6.03
N ALA A 116 8.02 28.40 7.23
CA ALA A 116 7.64 29.03 8.49
C ALA A 116 8.35 30.38 8.71
N ASP A 117 9.61 30.49 8.29
CA ASP A 117 10.38 31.74 8.36
C ASP A 117 9.78 32.89 7.55
N ILE A 118 9.00 32.58 6.51
CA ILE A 118 8.39 33.58 5.64
C ILE A 118 6.93 33.84 6.05
N LEU A 119 6.16 32.79 6.31
CA LEU A 119 4.71 32.88 6.48
C LEU A 119 4.27 33.04 7.94
N CYS A 120 4.99 32.44 8.89
CA CYS A 120 4.62 32.44 10.31
C CYS A 120 5.85 32.35 11.24
N PRO A 121 6.72 33.40 11.25
CA PRO A 121 7.97 33.39 12.02
C PRO A 121 7.73 33.16 13.51
N GLU A 122 6.59 33.62 14.04
CA GLU A 122 6.19 33.45 15.44
C GLU A 122 5.97 31.99 15.84
N LYS A 123 5.77 31.09 14.87
CA LYS A 123 5.57 29.65 15.08
C LYS A 123 6.78 28.80 14.73
N LYS A 124 7.90 29.40 14.30
CA LYS A 124 9.14 28.70 13.89
C LYS A 124 9.59 27.63 14.89
N ASN A 125 9.51 27.93 16.19
CA ASN A 125 9.96 27.03 17.25
C ASN A 125 9.19 25.70 17.30
N LEU A 126 7.93 25.67 16.84
CA LEU A 126 7.16 24.42 16.74
C LEU A 126 7.76 23.47 15.70
N PHE A 127 8.23 24.00 14.57
CA PHE A 127 8.90 23.22 13.52
C PHE A 127 10.33 22.82 13.90
N ASN A 128 11.01 23.61 14.74
CA ASN A 128 12.32 23.23 15.29
C ASN A 128 12.23 21.99 16.16
N ASN A 129 11.18 21.89 16.97
CA ASN A 129 10.93 20.77 17.88
C ASN A 129 10.47 19.49 17.15
N LEU A 130 10.09 19.59 15.87
CA LEU A 130 9.72 18.46 15.05
C LEU A 130 10.93 17.56 14.79
N SER A 131 10.97 16.38 15.40
CA SER A 131 12.11 15.47 15.25
C SER A 131 11.92 14.60 14.01
N LEU A 132 12.71 14.80 12.95
CA LEU A 132 12.65 14.04 11.69
C LEU A 132 14.05 13.62 11.19
N SER A 133 14.96 13.37 12.13
CA SER A 133 16.25 12.77 11.77
C SER A 133 16.03 11.38 11.17
N ALA A 134 16.99 10.89 10.37
CA ALA A 134 16.89 9.56 9.76
C ALA A 134 16.67 8.45 10.81
N ASN A 135 17.32 8.55 11.97
CA ASN A 135 17.13 7.60 13.08
C ASN A 135 15.73 7.73 13.68
N THR A 136 15.24 8.95 13.86
CA THR A 136 13.89 9.16 14.41
C THR A 136 12.81 8.64 13.46
N VAL A 137 12.96 8.85 12.15
CA VAL A 137 12.04 8.31 11.15
C VAL A 137 12.09 6.78 11.15
N ALA A 138 13.28 6.18 11.28
CA ALA A 138 13.44 4.74 11.39
C ALA A 138 12.74 4.19 12.66
N GLU A 139 13.02 4.75 13.83
CA GLU A 139 12.42 4.34 15.11
C GLU A 139 10.89 4.47 15.11
N ARG A 140 10.35 5.55 14.53
CA ARG A 140 8.89 5.72 14.43
C ARG A 140 8.25 4.71 13.50
N ASN A 141 8.89 4.41 12.37
CA ASN A 141 8.40 3.36 11.49
C ASN A 141 8.45 1.99 12.17
N SER A 142 9.50 1.70 12.95
CA SER A 142 9.56 0.49 13.77
C SER A 142 8.44 0.41 14.80
N LYS A 143 8.10 1.52 15.48
CA LYS A 143 6.96 1.58 16.42
C LYS A 143 5.61 1.43 15.73
N LEU A 144 5.40 2.12 14.60
CA LEU A 144 4.19 1.96 13.78
C LEU A 144 4.05 0.52 13.28
N SER A 145 5.17 -0.14 12.97
CA SER A 145 5.18 -1.54 12.56
C SER A 145 4.92 -2.51 13.70
N SER A 146 5.40 -2.25 14.92
CA SER A 146 5.17 -3.12 16.07
C SER A 146 3.71 -3.11 16.52
N ASP A 147 3.01 -1.99 16.30
CA ASP A 147 1.56 -1.91 16.52
C ASP A 147 0.76 -2.68 15.44
N ILE A 148 1.41 -3.08 14.34
CA ILE A 148 0.80 -3.82 13.24
C ILE A 148 0.91 -5.35 13.42
N TYR A 149 2.02 -5.94 13.90
CA TYR A 149 2.15 -7.38 14.29
C TYR A 149 3.56 -7.70 14.84
N ASP A 150 3.77 -8.91 15.39
CA ASP A 150 5.08 -9.41 15.92
C ASP A 150 6.05 -9.91 14.81
N HIS A 151 7.34 -10.01 15.14
CA HIS A 151 8.53 -10.00 14.26
C HIS A 151 8.70 -11.15 13.24
N THR A 152 9.10 -10.85 11.99
CA THR A 152 9.68 -11.82 11.03
C THR A 152 11.00 -11.32 10.39
N GLU A 153 12.08 -12.10 10.50
CA GLU A 153 13.40 -11.76 9.94
C GLU A 153 13.43 -11.82 8.40
N ILE A 154 13.79 -10.70 7.76
CA ILE A 154 14.03 -10.62 6.31
C ILE A 154 15.46 -11.08 6.03
N THR A 155 15.66 -12.32 5.59
CA THR A 155 16.98 -12.82 5.16
C THR A 155 17.17 -12.76 3.64
N ASP A 156 18.38 -13.06 3.13
CA ASP A 156 18.73 -13.11 1.69
C ASP A 156 18.16 -14.36 0.96
N SER A 157 17.20 -15.05 1.58
CA SER A 157 16.49 -16.20 1.01
C SER A 157 15.30 -15.76 0.16
N ALA A 158 14.71 -16.70 -0.59
CA ALA A 158 13.39 -16.49 -1.18
C ALA A 158 12.38 -16.10 -0.08
N GLN A 159 11.36 -15.31 -0.43
CA GLN A 159 10.38 -14.80 0.54
C GLN A 159 8.96 -15.03 0.04
N LEU A 160 8.09 -15.43 0.95
CA LEU A 160 6.65 -15.59 0.72
C LEU A 160 5.92 -14.43 1.40
N ALA A 161 5.25 -13.61 0.59
CA ALA A 161 4.39 -12.53 1.08
C ALA A 161 2.93 -13.01 1.08
N ILE A 162 2.28 -12.93 2.23
CA ILE A 162 0.88 -13.35 2.41
C ILE A 162 0.06 -12.12 2.75
N PHE A 163 -0.89 -11.77 1.89
CA PHE A 163 -1.87 -10.71 2.14
C PHE A 163 -3.23 -11.32 2.44
N ILE A 164 -3.97 -10.68 3.34
CA ILE A 164 -5.37 -10.99 3.62
C ILE A 164 -6.26 -9.87 3.10
N ARG A 165 -7.42 -10.25 2.59
CA ARG A 165 -8.50 -9.35 2.19
C ARG A 165 -9.77 -9.75 2.93
N GLY A 166 -10.27 -8.83 3.74
CA GLY A 166 -11.49 -9.01 4.53
C GLY A 166 -12.58 -8.05 4.10
N ILE A 167 -13.80 -8.34 4.52
CA ILE A 167 -14.93 -7.42 4.43
C ILE A 167 -15.67 -7.42 5.76
N ASN A 168 -16.10 -6.24 6.22
CA ASN A 168 -16.90 -6.10 7.44
C ASN A 168 -18.41 -6.04 7.14
N ASP A 169 -19.23 -5.94 8.19
CA ASP A 169 -20.69 -5.86 8.10
C ASP A 169 -21.19 -4.57 7.40
N GLN A 170 -20.31 -3.59 7.22
CA GLN A 170 -20.55 -2.34 6.49
C GLN A 170 -20.08 -2.41 5.02
N PHE A 171 -19.78 -3.60 4.50
CA PHE A 171 -19.24 -3.82 3.16
C PHE A 171 -17.95 -3.04 2.86
N GLU A 172 -17.18 -2.70 3.89
CA GLU A 172 -15.87 -2.09 3.75
C GLU A 172 -14.81 -3.18 3.59
N VAL A 173 -14.04 -3.10 2.51
CA VAL A 173 -12.96 -4.03 2.23
C VAL A 173 -11.68 -3.55 2.92
N THR A 174 -11.01 -4.46 3.63
CA THR A 174 -9.67 -4.23 4.15
C THR A 174 -8.67 -5.15 3.46
N GLU A 175 -7.48 -4.64 3.19
CA GLU A 175 -6.35 -5.39 2.63
C GLU A 175 -5.12 -5.13 3.47
N GLU A 176 -4.52 -6.20 4.01
CA GLU A 176 -3.43 -6.12 4.97
C GLU A 176 -2.38 -7.21 4.71
N LEU A 177 -1.11 -6.90 4.98
CA LEU A 177 -0.03 -7.89 4.96
C LEU A 177 -0.17 -8.77 6.22
N LEU A 178 -0.48 -10.05 6.04
CA LEU A 178 -0.58 -11.02 7.12
C LEU A 178 0.79 -11.45 7.61
N SER A 179 1.66 -11.83 6.67
CA SER A 179 3.00 -12.32 7.00
C SER A 179 3.96 -12.16 5.83
N LEU A 180 5.24 -12.00 6.16
CA LEU A 180 6.36 -12.07 5.24
C LEU A 180 7.32 -13.16 5.75
N CYS A 181 7.22 -14.35 5.15
CA CYS A 181 7.95 -15.53 5.60
C CYS A 181 9.23 -15.74 4.78
N PRO A 182 10.42 -15.86 5.42
CA PRO A 182 11.61 -16.33 4.72
C PRO A 182 11.48 -17.81 4.36
N MET A 183 11.82 -18.16 3.12
CA MET A 183 11.82 -19.52 2.59
C MET A 183 13.26 -20.05 2.56
N HIS A 184 13.66 -20.78 3.61
CA HIS A 184 15.00 -21.37 3.69
C HIS A 184 15.08 -22.69 2.89
N GLY A 185 15.87 -22.71 1.82
CA GLY A 185 16.19 -23.92 1.06
C GLY A 185 15.26 -24.18 -0.14
N CYS A 186 14.12 -24.82 0.10
CA CYS A 186 13.21 -25.28 -0.96
C CYS A 186 11.93 -24.44 -1.03
N THR A 187 11.52 -24.09 -2.24
CA THR A 187 10.26 -23.37 -2.53
C THR A 187 9.25 -24.32 -3.20
N THR A 188 9.00 -25.49 -2.61
CA THR A 188 7.98 -26.39 -3.15
C THR A 188 6.58 -25.91 -2.79
N ALA A 189 5.56 -26.35 -3.53
CA ALA A 189 4.16 -26.05 -3.21
C ALA A 189 3.77 -26.50 -1.79
N LYS A 190 4.37 -27.59 -1.30
CA LYS A 190 4.16 -28.08 0.08
C LYS A 190 4.73 -27.13 1.12
N ASP A 191 5.93 -26.61 0.90
CA ASP A 191 6.58 -25.68 1.81
C ASP A 191 5.81 -24.35 1.89
N ILE A 192 5.36 -23.85 0.73
CA ILE A 192 4.51 -22.65 0.63
C ILE A 192 3.19 -22.86 1.39
N PHE A 193 2.54 -24.01 1.21
CA PHE A 193 1.30 -24.32 1.90
C PHE A 193 1.49 -24.45 3.42
N GLY A 194 2.59 -25.06 3.87
CA GLY A 194 2.94 -25.13 5.30
C GLY A 194 3.09 -23.74 5.92
N GLN A 195 3.85 -22.85 5.27
CA GLN A 195 4.01 -21.46 5.72
C GLN A 195 2.70 -20.68 5.76
N LEU A 196 1.81 -20.93 4.79
CA LEU A 196 0.46 -20.34 4.80
C LEU A 196 -0.36 -20.84 6.00
N CYS A 197 -0.32 -22.14 6.29
CA CYS A 197 -1.02 -22.70 7.44
C CYS A 197 -0.51 -22.10 8.75
N ASP A 198 0.79 -22.06 8.92
CA ASP A 198 1.42 -21.48 10.10
C ASP A 198 1.02 -20.01 10.26
N ALA A 199 1.07 -19.20 9.19
CA ALA A 199 0.69 -17.80 9.24
C ALA A 199 -0.79 -17.58 9.63
N ILE A 200 -1.70 -18.40 9.12
CA ILE A 200 -3.14 -18.34 9.44
C ILE A 200 -3.39 -18.72 10.91
N GLU A 201 -2.73 -19.77 11.40
CA GLU A 201 -2.84 -20.22 12.78
C GLU A 201 -2.26 -19.19 13.77
N HIS A 202 -1.09 -18.64 13.48
CA HIS A 202 -0.46 -17.60 14.32
C HIS A 202 -1.32 -16.33 14.42
N ALA A 203 -2.01 -15.96 13.33
CA ALA A 203 -2.93 -14.83 13.33
C ALA A 203 -4.30 -15.13 13.99
N GLY A 204 -4.55 -16.38 14.42
CA GLY A 204 -5.82 -16.78 15.01
C GLY A 204 -7.00 -16.70 14.05
N LEU A 205 -6.75 -16.79 12.74
CA LEU A 205 -7.78 -16.65 11.72
C LEU A 205 -8.50 -17.98 11.49
N PRO A 206 -9.85 -18.01 11.54
CA PRO A 206 -10.57 -19.26 11.41
C PRO A 206 -10.69 -19.69 9.93
N TRP A 207 -10.27 -20.92 9.63
CA TRP A 207 -10.31 -21.49 8.28
C TRP A 207 -11.71 -21.53 7.66
N ASN A 208 -12.77 -21.65 8.45
CA ASN A 208 -14.15 -21.69 7.95
C ASN A 208 -14.62 -20.35 7.37
N ARG A 209 -13.86 -19.26 7.55
CA ARG A 209 -14.10 -17.94 6.94
C ARG A 209 -13.26 -17.72 5.67
N LEU A 210 -12.36 -18.63 5.32
CA LEU A 210 -11.57 -18.52 4.10
C LEU A 210 -12.48 -18.71 2.88
N VAL A 211 -12.46 -17.73 1.97
CA VAL A 211 -13.25 -17.76 0.73
C VAL A 211 -12.41 -18.21 -0.47
N SER A 212 -11.18 -17.71 -0.60
CA SER A 212 -10.31 -17.99 -1.75
C SER A 212 -8.83 -17.76 -1.45
N ILE A 213 -7.96 -18.37 -2.26
CA ILE A 213 -6.52 -18.10 -2.29
C ILE A 213 -6.14 -17.71 -3.73
N THR A 214 -5.35 -16.64 -3.89
CA THR A 214 -4.87 -16.16 -5.19
C THR A 214 -3.34 -16.23 -5.21
N THR A 215 -2.76 -16.88 -6.23
CA THR A 215 -1.30 -17.07 -6.38
C THR A 215 -0.81 -16.63 -7.76
N ASP A 216 0.47 -16.31 -7.89
CA ASP A 216 1.12 -15.89 -9.13
C ASP A 216 1.64 -17.09 -9.95
N GLY A 217 0.82 -18.13 -10.11
CA GLY A 217 1.16 -19.27 -10.97
C GLY A 217 1.35 -18.82 -12.43
N ALA A 218 2.58 -18.89 -12.94
CA ALA A 218 2.92 -18.57 -14.33
C ALA A 218 3.29 -19.83 -15.12
N PRO A 219 2.33 -20.47 -15.84
CA PRO A 219 2.68 -21.43 -16.88
C PRO A 219 3.28 -20.74 -18.11
N LYS A 220 4.19 -21.43 -18.82
CA LYS A 220 4.76 -20.99 -20.10
C LYS A 220 3.66 -21.05 -21.18
N CYS A 221 2.96 -19.95 -21.47
CA CYS A 221 1.80 -19.96 -22.37
C CYS A 221 2.11 -19.98 -23.89
N LEU A 222 3.36 -19.82 -24.34
CA LEU A 222 3.71 -19.81 -25.77
C LEU A 222 5.01 -20.59 -26.01
N ASN A 223 4.94 -21.64 -26.82
CA ASN A 223 6.07 -22.50 -27.18
C ASN A 223 6.87 -21.91 -28.36
N TYR A 224 7.61 -20.83 -28.11
CA TYR A 224 8.50 -20.16 -29.08
C TYR A 224 9.93 -20.06 -28.53
N GLU A 225 10.43 -21.16 -27.95
CA GLU A 225 11.76 -21.22 -27.36
C GLU A 225 12.88 -21.02 -28.40
N HIS A 226 12.65 -21.42 -29.65
CA HIS A 226 13.58 -21.20 -30.77
C HIS A 226 13.78 -19.71 -31.09
N VAL A 227 12.72 -18.89 -31.02
CA VAL A 227 12.84 -17.43 -31.17
C VAL A 227 13.52 -16.81 -29.96
N MET A 228 13.02 -17.17 -28.77
CA MET A 228 13.44 -16.55 -27.52
C MET A 228 14.91 -16.83 -27.20
N SER A 229 15.39 -18.04 -27.45
CA SER A 229 16.81 -18.40 -27.22
C SER A 229 17.76 -17.52 -28.05
N VAL A 230 17.44 -17.27 -29.32
CA VAL A 230 18.24 -16.42 -30.21
C VAL A 230 18.19 -14.96 -29.78
N VAL A 231 17.01 -14.43 -29.46
CA VAL A 231 16.85 -13.06 -28.94
C VAL A 231 17.69 -12.86 -27.67
N LEU A 232 17.62 -13.80 -26.73
CA LEU A 232 18.39 -13.75 -25.49
C LEU A 232 19.89 -13.88 -25.72
N LYS A 233 20.32 -14.75 -26.64
CA LYS A 233 21.74 -14.88 -27.04
C LYS A 233 22.27 -13.54 -27.55
N CYS A 234 21.54 -12.87 -28.44
CA CYS A 234 21.93 -11.57 -28.98
C CYS A 234 22.00 -10.48 -27.89
N ILE A 235 20.95 -10.38 -27.06
CA ILE A 235 20.91 -9.39 -25.97
C ILE A 235 22.04 -9.63 -24.96
N ASN A 236 22.29 -10.88 -24.57
CA ASN A 236 23.35 -11.23 -23.64
C ASN A 236 24.73 -10.93 -24.25
N TYR A 237 24.94 -11.19 -25.53
CA TYR A 237 26.18 -10.80 -26.21
C TYR A 237 26.41 -9.28 -26.12
N ILE A 238 25.40 -8.47 -26.45
CA ILE A 238 25.50 -7.01 -26.42
C ILE A 238 25.71 -6.48 -24.98
N ARG A 239 25.02 -7.05 -23.99
CA ARG A 239 24.92 -6.47 -22.64
C ARG A 239 25.85 -7.09 -21.60
N SER A 240 26.40 -8.29 -21.85
CA SER A 240 27.25 -8.99 -20.87
C SER A 240 28.59 -8.29 -20.62
N ARG A 241 29.14 -7.57 -21.62
CA ARG A 241 30.40 -6.82 -21.46
C ARG A 241 30.17 -5.32 -21.59
N SER A 242 30.67 -4.57 -20.62
CA SER A 242 30.51 -3.11 -20.54
C SER A 242 31.12 -2.36 -21.72
N LEU A 243 32.15 -2.92 -22.37
CA LEU A 243 32.72 -2.35 -23.59
C LEU A 243 31.81 -2.56 -24.80
N GLN A 244 31.32 -3.79 -25.01
CA GLN A 244 30.40 -4.12 -26.09
C GLN A 244 29.10 -3.31 -26.00
N HIS A 245 28.56 -3.16 -24.79
CA HIS A 245 27.36 -2.34 -24.59
C HIS A 245 27.56 -0.87 -24.95
N ARG A 246 28.71 -0.28 -24.57
CA ARG A 246 29.05 1.10 -24.94
C ARG A 246 29.27 1.25 -26.45
N GLN A 247 29.92 0.28 -27.09
CA GLN A 247 30.13 0.26 -28.54
C GLN A 247 28.80 0.17 -29.29
N PHE A 248 27.87 -0.67 -28.83
CA PHE A 248 26.54 -0.79 -29.42
C PHE A 248 25.74 0.51 -29.30
N ARG A 249 25.76 1.18 -28.13
CA ARG A 249 25.10 2.48 -27.97
C ARG A 249 25.70 3.56 -28.89
N ALA A 250 27.02 3.63 -28.97
CA ALA A 250 27.69 4.57 -29.87
C ALA A 250 27.34 4.30 -31.34
N PHE A 251 27.26 3.03 -31.74
CA PHE A 251 26.82 2.62 -33.07
C PHE A 251 25.37 3.08 -33.35
N LEU A 252 24.44 2.88 -32.41
CA LEU A 252 23.05 3.31 -32.55
C LEU A 252 22.93 4.84 -32.66
N GLU A 253 23.75 5.58 -31.92
CA GLU A 253 23.82 7.05 -32.00
C GLU A 253 24.38 7.51 -33.36
N GLU A 254 25.41 6.84 -33.88
CA GLU A 254 26.05 7.18 -35.17
C GLU A 254 25.09 7.00 -36.36
N ILE A 255 24.24 5.98 -36.32
CA ILE A 255 23.25 5.71 -37.38
C ILE A 255 21.90 6.40 -37.15
N GLU A 256 21.81 7.28 -36.14
CA GLU A 256 20.58 7.98 -35.74
C GLU A 256 19.38 7.02 -35.56
N SER A 257 19.61 5.86 -34.93
CA SER A 257 18.57 4.87 -34.73
C SER A 257 17.44 5.41 -33.85
N THR A 258 16.23 4.91 -34.07
CA THR A 258 15.03 5.30 -33.29
C THR A 258 15.18 5.02 -31.79
N TYR A 259 15.98 4.00 -31.44
CA TYR A 259 16.28 3.68 -30.05
C TYR A 259 17.78 3.76 -29.79
N GLY A 260 18.17 4.32 -28.66
CA GLY A 260 19.57 4.38 -28.24
C GLY A 260 20.09 3.11 -27.52
N ASP A 261 19.26 2.09 -27.27
CA ASP A 261 19.70 0.85 -26.61
C ASP A 261 18.65 -0.29 -26.70
N VAL A 262 19.12 -1.54 -26.64
CA VAL A 262 18.28 -2.73 -26.39
C VAL A 262 17.88 -2.81 -24.91
N LEU A 263 16.71 -3.37 -24.61
CA LEU A 263 16.28 -3.60 -23.22
C LEU A 263 16.99 -4.82 -22.62
N TYR A 264 17.39 -4.75 -21.34
CA TYR A 264 17.88 -5.92 -20.63
C TYR A 264 16.72 -6.85 -20.34
N PHE A 265 16.89 -8.13 -20.64
CA PHE A 265 15.94 -9.15 -20.25
C PHE A 265 16.31 -9.71 -18.86
N THR A 266 15.32 -9.79 -17.98
CA THR A 266 15.38 -10.58 -16.75
C THR A 266 14.21 -11.56 -16.78
N GLU A 267 14.48 -12.86 -16.61
CA GLU A 267 13.45 -13.93 -16.67
C GLU A 267 12.25 -13.69 -15.75
N VAL A 268 12.44 -12.91 -14.68
CA VAL A 268 11.51 -12.75 -13.56
C VAL A 268 10.23 -11.95 -13.91
N ARG A 269 10.14 -11.27 -15.06
CA ARG A 269 8.95 -10.44 -15.39
C ARG A 269 8.51 -10.54 -16.84
N TRP A 270 7.39 -11.20 -17.07
CA TRP A 270 6.79 -11.36 -18.40
C TRP A 270 6.41 -10.00 -19.07
N LEU A 271 6.07 -8.95 -18.30
CA LEU A 271 5.92 -7.55 -18.77
C LEU A 271 7.16 -7.01 -19.51
N SER A 272 8.36 -7.42 -19.08
CA SER A 272 9.60 -7.01 -19.74
C SER A 272 9.78 -7.70 -21.09
N ARG A 273 9.20 -8.90 -21.25
CA ARG A 273 9.38 -9.76 -22.43
C ARG A 273 8.75 -9.14 -23.68
N GLY A 274 7.53 -8.59 -23.58
CA GLY A 274 6.86 -7.94 -24.72
C GLY A 274 7.58 -6.69 -25.21
N ASN A 275 8.05 -5.85 -24.27
CA ASN A 275 8.81 -4.65 -24.60
C ASN A 275 10.20 -4.98 -25.18
N VAL A 276 10.87 -6.00 -24.63
CA VAL A 276 12.15 -6.50 -25.15
C VAL A 276 11.98 -7.00 -26.58
N LEU A 277 11.00 -7.86 -26.84
CA LEU A 277 10.75 -8.42 -28.18
C LEU A 277 10.44 -7.34 -29.20
N LYS A 278 9.55 -6.39 -28.86
CA LYS A 278 9.18 -5.29 -29.77
C LYS A 278 10.41 -4.46 -30.14
N ARG A 279 11.19 -4.04 -29.14
CA ARG A 279 12.40 -3.24 -29.41
C ARG A 279 13.46 -4.03 -30.18
N PHE A 280 13.61 -5.31 -29.86
CA PHE A 280 14.52 -6.19 -30.59
C PHE A 280 14.12 -6.33 -32.07
N PHE A 281 12.83 -6.50 -32.36
CA PHE A 281 12.33 -6.56 -33.73
C PHE A 281 12.55 -5.24 -34.49
N GLU A 282 12.31 -4.11 -33.84
CA GLU A 282 12.53 -2.78 -34.44
C GLU A 282 14.02 -2.50 -34.70
N LEU A 283 14.91 -3.04 -33.88
CA LEU A 283 16.38 -2.96 -34.04
C LEU A 283 17.00 -4.15 -34.77
N LYS A 284 16.22 -5.03 -35.39
CA LYS A 284 16.72 -6.33 -35.88
C LYS A 284 17.85 -6.19 -36.91
N ALA A 285 17.81 -5.17 -37.76
CA ALA A 285 18.83 -4.94 -38.78
C ALA A 285 20.14 -4.42 -38.17
N GLU A 286 20.04 -3.51 -37.21
CA GLU A 286 21.14 -2.95 -36.44
C GLU A 286 21.80 -4.02 -35.58
N VAL A 287 21.00 -4.85 -34.90
CA VAL A 287 21.48 -5.99 -34.12
C VAL A 287 22.21 -6.96 -35.04
N LYS A 288 21.62 -7.35 -36.19
CA LYS A 288 22.27 -8.25 -37.14
C LYS A 288 23.67 -7.75 -37.53
N ARG A 289 23.78 -6.50 -38.01
CA ARG A 289 25.05 -5.89 -38.41
C ARG A 289 26.08 -5.90 -37.29
N PHE A 290 25.68 -5.51 -36.07
CA PHE A 290 26.58 -5.47 -34.93
C PHE A 290 27.08 -6.87 -34.52
N MET A 291 26.24 -7.89 -34.64
CA MET A 291 26.60 -9.28 -34.34
C MET A 291 27.62 -9.81 -35.37
N GLU A 292 27.41 -9.53 -36.65
CA GLU A 292 28.33 -9.86 -37.75
C GLU A 292 29.72 -9.21 -37.56
N ASP A 293 29.76 -7.92 -37.23
CA ASP A 293 31.01 -7.18 -36.91
C ASP A 293 31.72 -7.79 -35.69
N GLY A 294 30.94 -8.28 -34.72
CA GLY A 294 31.41 -9.02 -33.56
C GLY A 294 31.90 -10.45 -33.86
N ARG A 295 31.86 -10.89 -35.12
CA ARG A 295 32.12 -12.28 -35.57
C ARG A 295 31.20 -13.32 -34.92
N MET A 296 30.00 -12.91 -34.52
CA MET A 296 28.95 -13.81 -34.05
C MET A 296 27.86 -13.89 -35.11
N ASP A 297 27.95 -14.93 -35.94
CA ASP A 297 26.92 -15.18 -36.95
C ASP A 297 25.59 -15.63 -36.29
N VAL A 298 24.49 -15.13 -36.83
CA VAL A 298 23.12 -15.37 -36.38
C VAL A 298 22.26 -15.63 -37.62
N PRO A 299 22.34 -16.84 -38.20
CA PRO A 299 21.68 -17.17 -39.47
C PRO A 299 20.15 -17.06 -39.40
N GLU A 300 19.57 -17.09 -38.20
CA GLU A 300 18.13 -16.96 -38.00
C GLU A 300 17.55 -15.63 -38.49
N PHE A 301 18.36 -14.56 -38.58
CA PHE A 301 17.90 -13.29 -39.18
C PHE A 301 17.66 -13.40 -40.69
N ASP A 302 18.25 -14.38 -41.37
CA ASP A 302 18.08 -14.62 -42.80
C ASP A 302 17.00 -15.67 -43.09
N ASP A 303 16.48 -16.36 -42.07
CA ASP A 303 15.37 -17.29 -42.20
C ASP A 303 14.03 -16.51 -42.20
N PRO A 304 13.31 -16.44 -43.33
CA PRO A 304 12.05 -15.72 -43.41
C PRO A 304 10.99 -16.28 -42.45
N LYS A 305 11.06 -17.58 -42.13
CA LYS A 305 10.15 -18.22 -41.17
C LYS A 305 10.43 -17.74 -39.75
N TRP A 306 11.69 -17.72 -39.35
CA TRP A 306 12.08 -17.24 -38.03
C TRP A 306 11.72 -15.76 -37.82
N VAL A 307 11.95 -14.92 -38.83
CA VAL A 307 11.59 -13.49 -38.77
C VAL A 307 10.08 -13.29 -38.65
N MET A 308 9.27 -14.12 -39.31
CA MET A 308 7.81 -14.11 -39.16
C MET A 308 7.37 -14.62 -37.77
N ASP A 309 8.01 -15.66 -37.22
CA ASP A 309 7.73 -16.13 -35.86
C ASP A 309 8.03 -15.06 -34.81
N LEU A 310 9.13 -14.32 -34.98
CA LEU A 310 9.46 -13.18 -34.14
C LEU A 310 8.39 -12.09 -34.24
N ALA A 311 7.95 -11.73 -35.44
CA ALA A 311 6.89 -10.74 -35.64
C ALA A 311 5.57 -11.14 -34.99
N PHE A 312 5.14 -12.39 -35.17
CA PHE A 312 3.95 -12.92 -34.53
C PHE A 312 4.05 -12.88 -33.00
N LEU A 313 5.20 -13.28 -32.46
CA LEU A 313 5.45 -13.27 -31.03
C LEU A 313 5.45 -11.84 -30.46
N VAL A 314 5.97 -10.86 -31.21
CA VAL A 314 5.90 -9.43 -30.85
C VAL A 314 4.45 -8.98 -30.73
N ASP A 315 3.64 -9.20 -31.76
CA ASP A 315 2.24 -8.75 -31.79
C ASP A 315 1.42 -9.34 -30.64
N ILE A 316 1.52 -10.66 -30.42
CA ILE A 316 0.77 -11.33 -29.34
C ILE A 316 1.29 -10.97 -27.96
N THR A 317 2.61 -10.87 -27.77
CA THR A 317 3.15 -10.51 -26.45
C THR A 317 2.82 -9.06 -26.09
N GLN A 318 2.67 -8.16 -27.05
CA GLN A 318 2.18 -6.80 -26.81
C GLN A 318 0.72 -6.77 -26.33
N GLU A 319 -0.16 -7.55 -26.94
CA GLU A 319 -1.55 -7.64 -26.47
C GLU A 319 -1.67 -8.31 -25.09
N LEU A 320 -0.85 -9.34 -24.82
CA LEU A 320 -0.71 -9.91 -23.47
C LEU A 320 -0.19 -8.86 -22.48
N ASN A 321 0.77 -8.01 -22.90
CA ASN A 321 1.32 -6.90 -22.11
C ASN A 321 0.20 -5.97 -21.61
N VAL A 322 -0.65 -5.55 -22.55
CA VAL A 322 -1.82 -4.69 -22.29
C VAL A 322 -2.80 -5.37 -21.32
N LEU A 323 -3.11 -6.65 -21.53
CA LEU A 323 -4.04 -7.36 -20.65
C LEU A 323 -3.52 -7.38 -19.21
N ASN A 324 -2.29 -7.81 -18.99
CA ASN A 324 -1.83 -7.97 -17.62
C ASN A 324 -1.63 -6.64 -16.90
N LEU A 325 -1.26 -5.57 -17.61
CA LEU A 325 -1.28 -4.23 -17.00
C LEU A 325 -2.68 -3.88 -16.49
N LYS A 326 -3.74 -4.31 -17.20
CA LYS A 326 -5.12 -4.21 -16.72
C LYS A 326 -5.43 -5.14 -15.56
N LEU A 327 -4.79 -6.32 -15.46
CA LEU A 327 -4.99 -7.27 -14.36
C LEU A 327 -4.17 -6.93 -13.11
N GLN A 328 -3.10 -6.14 -13.23
CA GLN A 328 -2.24 -5.72 -12.11
C GLN A 328 -2.56 -4.30 -11.64
N GLY A 329 -3.79 -3.83 -11.86
CA GLY A 329 -4.20 -2.51 -11.39
C GLY A 329 -4.43 -2.47 -9.87
N PRO A 330 -4.11 -1.37 -9.19
CA PRO A 330 -4.47 -1.20 -7.78
C PRO A 330 -5.99 -1.18 -7.60
N GLY A 331 -6.51 -1.81 -6.54
CA GLY A 331 -7.93 -1.76 -6.17
C GLY A 331 -8.87 -2.49 -7.14
N GLN A 332 -8.35 -3.37 -8.00
CA GLN A 332 -9.16 -4.06 -9.00
C GLN A 332 -10.09 -5.11 -8.35
N LEU A 333 -11.40 -4.98 -8.61
CA LEU A 333 -12.37 -6.02 -8.30
C LEU A 333 -12.17 -7.25 -9.20
N ILE A 334 -12.40 -8.43 -8.64
CA ILE A 334 -12.34 -9.70 -9.38
C ILE A 334 -13.24 -9.72 -10.62
N THR A 335 -14.40 -9.05 -10.57
CA THR A 335 -15.32 -8.96 -11.70
C THR A 335 -14.76 -8.13 -12.85
N ALA A 336 -14.01 -7.06 -12.56
CA ALA A 336 -13.30 -6.28 -13.57
C ALA A 336 -12.13 -7.07 -14.19
N ALA A 337 -11.44 -7.89 -13.39
CA ALA A 337 -10.43 -8.83 -13.89
C ALA A 337 -11.08 -9.89 -14.81
N TYR A 338 -12.21 -10.45 -14.40
CA TYR A 338 -13.00 -11.39 -15.21
C TYR A 338 -13.46 -10.78 -16.54
N GLU A 339 -14.00 -9.56 -16.54
CA GLU A 339 -14.38 -8.85 -17.76
C GLU A 339 -13.19 -8.66 -18.71
N SER A 340 -12.03 -8.29 -18.17
CA SER A 340 -10.80 -8.13 -18.95
C SER A 340 -10.33 -9.44 -19.58
N VAL A 341 -10.36 -10.54 -18.82
CA VAL A 341 -10.05 -11.90 -19.31
C VAL A 341 -11.05 -12.33 -20.37
N LYS A 342 -12.36 -12.16 -20.13
CA LYS A 342 -13.42 -12.49 -21.08
C LYS A 342 -13.28 -11.72 -22.39
N ALA A 343 -12.97 -10.42 -22.32
CA ALA A 343 -12.72 -9.61 -23.49
C ALA A 343 -11.50 -10.14 -24.28
N PHE A 344 -10.41 -10.50 -23.59
CA PHE A 344 -9.22 -11.04 -24.22
C PHE A 344 -9.46 -12.41 -24.88
N SER A 345 -10.13 -13.35 -24.20
CA SER A 345 -10.53 -14.62 -24.81
C SER A 345 -11.40 -14.43 -26.05
N THR A 346 -12.26 -13.41 -26.05
CA THR A 346 -13.09 -13.06 -27.23
C THR A 346 -12.23 -12.51 -28.37
N LYS A 347 -11.23 -11.68 -28.07
CA LYS A 347 -10.23 -11.22 -29.05
C LYS A 347 -9.46 -12.39 -29.65
N LEU A 348 -8.96 -13.34 -28.84
CA LEU A 348 -8.24 -14.53 -29.33
C LEU A 348 -9.09 -15.32 -30.34
N ARG A 349 -10.38 -15.55 -30.05
CA ARG A 349 -11.30 -16.22 -31.00
C ARG A 349 -11.46 -15.46 -32.32
N LEU A 350 -11.57 -14.13 -32.24
CA LEU A 350 -11.63 -13.28 -33.43
C LEU A 350 -10.33 -13.36 -34.22
N TRP A 351 -9.18 -13.23 -33.55
CA TRP A 351 -7.87 -13.27 -34.19
C TRP A 351 -7.58 -14.61 -34.85
N LYS A 352 -7.93 -15.74 -34.22
CA LYS A 352 -7.88 -17.06 -34.86
C LYS A 352 -8.62 -17.05 -36.20
N THR A 353 -9.86 -16.59 -36.19
CA THR A 353 -10.72 -16.54 -37.39
C THR A 353 -10.12 -15.62 -38.46
N GLN A 354 -9.59 -14.47 -38.06
CA GLN A 354 -8.95 -13.52 -38.97
C GLN A 354 -7.64 -14.06 -39.56
N LEU A 355 -6.78 -14.70 -38.77
CA LEU A 355 -5.54 -15.30 -39.25
C LEU A 355 -5.80 -16.42 -40.26
N SER A 356 -6.81 -17.27 -40.01
CA SER A 356 -7.28 -18.28 -40.98
C SER A 356 -7.74 -17.65 -42.30
N ALA A 357 -8.30 -16.44 -42.25
CA ALA A 357 -8.72 -15.67 -43.41
C ALA A 357 -7.62 -14.76 -44.00
N LYS A 358 -6.34 -14.91 -43.59
CA LYS A 358 -5.22 -14.03 -43.98
C LYS A 358 -5.43 -12.55 -43.65
N ASN A 359 -6.30 -12.25 -42.68
CA ASN A 359 -6.54 -10.89 -42.23
C ASN A 359 -5.58 -10.53 -41.08
N LEU A 360 -4.58 -9.69 -41.37
CA LEU A 360 -3.54 -9.26 -40.44
C LEU A 360 -3.83 -7.90 -39.79
N THR A 361 -5.08 -7.45 -39.75
CA THR A 361 -5.45 -6.11 -39.22
C THR A 361 -4.95 -5.87 -37.80
N HIS A 362 -4.92 -6.90 -36.95
CA HIS A 362 -4.45 -6.83 -35.56
C HIS A 362 -3.04 -7.39 -35.34
N PHE A 363 -2.31 -7.67 -36.43
CA PHE A 363 -0.95 -8.18 -36.42
C PHE A 363 -0.05 -7.26 -37.26
N PRO A 364 0.20 -6.02 -36.80
CA PRO A 364 0.88 -5.01 -37.60
C PRO A 364 2.31 -5.41 -37.98
N THR A 365 3.01 -6.13 -37.09
CA THR A 365 4.39 -6.58 -37.33
C THR A 365 4.42 -7.70 -38.36
N CYS A 366 3.49 -8.65 -38.29
CA CYS A 366 3.35 -9.67 -39.33
C CYS A 366 2.95 -9.04 -40.67
N ARG A 367 2.02 -8.07 -40.65
CA ARG A 367 1.53 -7.40 -41.85
C ARG A 367 2.66 -6.69 -42.59
N SER A 368 3.54 -5.96 -41.89
CA SER A 368 4.66 -5.28 -42.54
C SER A 368 5.59 -6.26 -43.26
N LEU A 369 5.88 -7.41 -42.65
CA LEU A 369 6.71 -8.44 -43.29
C LEU A 369 6.05 -9.07 -44.52
N VAL A 370 4.72 -9.26 -44.49
CA VAL A 370 3.98 -9.76 -45.66
C VAL A 370 3.99 -8.74 -46.80
N GLU A 371 3.85 -7.45 -46.48
CA GLU A 371 3.97 -6.35 -47.44
C GLU A 371 5.39 -6.27 -48.04
N GLU A 372 6.42 -6.61 -47.27
CA GLU A 372 7.82 -6.74 -47.72
C GLU A 372 8.10 -8.05 -48.52
N GLY A 373 7.11 -8.94 -48.66
CA GLY A 373 7.21 -10.16 -49.47
C GLY A 373 7.54 -11.44 -48.69
N THR A 374 7.56 -11.40 -47.36
CA THR A 374 7.78 -12.59 -46.51
C THR A 374 6.56 -13.50 -46.54
N SER A 375 6.76 -14.82 -46.72
CA SER A 375 5.67 -15.79 -46.73
C SER A 375 4.97 -15.90 -45.36
N PHE A 376 3.64 -15.99 -45.35
CA PHE A 376 2.83 -16.13 -44.15
C PHE A 376 1.95 -17.39 -44.18
N SER A 377 2.06 -18.21 -43.13
CA SER A 377 1.29 -19.45 -42.94
C SER A 377 0.06 -19.22 -42.07
N SER A 378 -1.11 -19.04 -42.68
CA SER A 378 -2.35 -18.79 -41.95
C SER A 378 -2.72 -19.87 -40.94
N ASP A 379 -2.60 -21.14 -41.33
CA ASP A 379 -3.03 -22.26 -40.50
C ASP A 379 -2.14 -22.39 -39.26
N GLU A 380 -0.83 -22.20 -39.41
CA GLU A 380 0.12 -22.30 -38.31
C GLU A 380 -0.13 -21.25 -37.22
N TYR A 381 -0.24 -19.98 -37.60
CA TYR A 381 -0.46 -18.91 -36.62
C TYR A 381 -1.88 -18.93 -36.04
N ALA A 382 -2.89 -19.37 -36.82
CA ALA A 382 -4.22 -19.62 -36.28
C ALA A 382 -4.21 -20.76 -35.25
N SER A 383 -3.48 -21.85 -35.51
CA SER A 383 -3.27 -22.93 -34.55
C SER A 383 -2.50 -22.47 -33.30
N ALA A 384 -1.52 -21.58 -33.44
CA ALA A 384 -0.83 -21.00 -32.30
C ALA A 384 -1.79 -20.18 -31.40
N ILE A 385 -2.70 -19.41 -31.99
CA ILE A 385 -3.75 -18.70 -31.24
C ILE A 385 -4.74 -19.66 -30.59
N GLU A 386 -5.11 -20.75 -31.26
CA GLU A 386 -5.97 -21.79 -30.68
C GLU A 386 -5.33 -22.42 -29.45
N ASN A 387 -4.04 -22.78 -29.51
CA ASN A 387 -3.31 -23.32 -28.37
C ASN A 387 -3.27 -22.32 -27.21
N LEU A 388 -2.99 -21.04 -27.51
CA LEU A 388 -3.01 -19.98 -26.49
C LEU A 388 -4.40 -19.83 -25.87
N LEU A 389 -5.47 -19.92 -26.67
CA LEU A 389 -6.85 -19.85 -26.19
C LEU A 389 -7.18 -21.02 -25.26
N GLN A 390 -6.75 -22.24 -25.59
CA GLN A 390 -6.95 -23.43 -24.74
C GLN A 390 -6.23 -23.27 -23.40
N GLU A 391 -4.97 -22.82 -23.41
CA GLU A 391 -4.21 -22.50 -22.20
C GLU A 391 -4.91 -21.40 -21.37
N PHE A 392 -5.44 -20.37 -22.02
CA PHE A 392 -6.23 -19.33 -21.36
C PHE A 392 -7.48 -19.91 -20.70
N ASP A 393 -8.20 -20.75 -21.43
CA ASP A 393 -9.43 -21.37 -20.98
C ASP A 393 -9.22 -22.33 -19.81
N GLN A 394 -8.07 -23.01 -19.77
CA GLN A 394 -7.64 -23.85 -18.64
C GLN A 394 -7.21 -22.99 -17.45
N ARG A 395 -6.37 -21.97 -17.68
CA ARG A 395 -5.84 -21.12 -16.61
C ARG A 395 -6.92 -20.31 -15.89
N PHE A 396 -7.95 -19.88 -16.62
CA PHE A 396 -9.07 -19.10 -16.07
C PHE A 396 -10.35 -19.94 -15.96
N ALA A 397 -10.23 -21.26 -15.77
CA ALA A 397 -11.37 -22.15 -15.60
C ALA A 397 -12.28 -21.72 -14.43
N ASP A 398 -11.70 -21.28 -13.31
CA ASP A 398 -12.44 -20.84 -12.13
C ASP A 398 -13.35 -19.63 -12.42
N PHE A 399 -12.94 -18.73 -13.31
CA PHE A 399 -13.77 -17.61 -13.73
C PHE A 399 -15.02 -18.07 -14.49
N LYS A 400 -14.93 -19.19 -15.21
CA LYS A 400 -16.10 -19.78 -15.88
C LYS A 400 -17.05 -20.39 -14.84
N THR A 401 -16.51 -21.05 -13.83
CA THR A 401 -17.28 -21.63 -12.71
C THR A 401 -18.07 -20.56 -11.94
N HIS A 402 -17.48 -19.37 -11.76
CA HIS A 402 -18.11 -18.27 -11.02
C HIS A 402 -18.80 -17.22 -11.90
N ARG A 403 -18.95 -17.50 -13.20
CA ARG A 403 -19.51 -16.55 -14.18
C ARG A 403 -20.86 -15.98 -13.74
N ASP A 404 -21.79 -16.83 -13.33
CA ASP A 404 -23.16 -16.41 -13.02
C ASP A 404 -23.19 -15.58 -11.74
N THR A 405 -22.35 -15.93 -10.76
CA THR A 405 -22.16 -15.13 -9.55
C THR A 405 -21.58 -13.75 -9.85
N PHE A 406 -20.59 -13.66 -10.75
CA PHE A 406 -20.03 -12.38 -11.17
C PHE A 406 -21.03 -11.54 -11.95
N GLN A 407 -21.87 -12.17 -12.78
CA GLN A 407 -22.91 -11.48 -13.53
C GLN A 407 -24.02 -10.96 -12.60
N LEU A 408 -24.46 -11.77 -11.63
CA LEU A 408 -25.40 -11.35 -10.59
C LEU A 408 -24.83 -10.18 -9.76
N PHE A 409 -23.54 -10.21 -9.42
CA PHE A 409 -22.89 -9.12 -8.70
C PHE A 409 -22.77 -7.84 -9.53
N ALA A 410 -22.46 -7.97 -10.82
CA ALA A 410 -22.26 -6.82 -11.71
C ALA A 410 -23.57 -6.11 -12.07
N ASP A 411 -24.66 -6.86 -12.28
CA ASP A 411 -25.97 -6.31 -12.61
C ASP A 411 -27.11 -7.17 -12.04
N PRO A 412 -27.41 -7.05 -10.74
CA PRO A 412 -28.46 -7.84 -10.11
C PRO A 412 -29.86 -7.51 -10.63
N PHE A 413 -30.07 -6.29 -11.16
CA PHE A 413 -31.37 -5.84 -11.65
C PHE A 413 -31.76 -6.40 -13.02
N SER A 414 -30.79 -6.98 -13.75
CA SER A 414 -31.00 -7.65 -15.03
C SER A 414 -30.69 -9.14 -14.98
N ALA A 415 -30.33 -9.69 -13.82
CA ALA A 415 -30.04 -11.10 -13.65
C ALA A 415 -31.30 -11.95 -13.85
N ASP A 416 -31.17 -13.08 -14.55
CA ASP A 416 -32.26 -14.02 -14.74
C ASP A 416 -32.50 -14.81 -13.44
N VAL A 417 -33.68 -14.66 -12.86
CA VAL A 417 -34.09 -15.30 -11.60
C VAL A 417 -34.08 -16.82 -11.72
N GLU A 418 -34.39 -17.38 -12.88
CA GLU A 418 -34.40 -18.84 -13.07
C GLU A 418 -32.99 -19.43 -13.10
N SER A 419 -31.99 -18.61 -13.46
CA SER A 419 -30.59 -19.03 -13.57
C SER A 419 -29.83 -19.03 -12.23
N VAL A 420 -30.33 -18.35 -11.21
CA VAL A 420 -29.64 -18.25 -9.90
C VAL A 420 -30.05 -19.40 -8.95
N PRO A 421 -29.19 -19.76 -7.97
CA PRO A 421 -29.54 -20.73 -6.92
C PRO A 421 -30.89 -20.42 -6.26
N SER A 422 -31.68 -21.47 -5.99
CA SER A 422 -33.05 -21.37 -5.44
C SER A 422 -33.14 -20.52 -4.17
N LEU A 423 -32.11 -20.58 -3.32
CA LEU A 423 -32.02 -19.79 -2.08
C LEU A 423 -31.94 -18.27 -2.31
N LEU A 424 -31.53 -17.82 -3.49
CA LEU A 424 -31.42 -16.39 -3.85
C LEU A 424 -32.65 -15.85 -4.58
N GLN A 425 -33.50 -16.73 -5.14
CA GLN A 425 -34.52 -16.33 -6.10
C GLN A 425 -35.54 -15.35 -5.50
N MET A 426 -36.05 -15.62 -4.29
CA MET A 426 -37.04 -14.75 -3.65
C MET A 426 -36.44 -13.38 -3.31
N GLU A 427 -35.25 -13.35 -2.72
CA GLU A 427 -34.54 -12.09 -2.44
C GLU A 427 -34.23 -11.31 -3.72
N LEU A 428 -33.87 -11.99 -4.80
CA LEU A 428 -33.59 -11.35 -6.09
C LEU A 428 -34.85 -10.73 -6.70
N ILE A 429 -36.00 -11.41 -6.62
CA ILE A 429 -37.29 -10.86 -7.07
C ILE A 429 -37.62 -9.59 -6.28
N ASP A 430 -37.50 -9.64 -4.95
CA ASP A 430 -37.78 -8.50 -4.07
C ASP A 430 -36.85 -7.32 -4.37
N LEU A 431 -35.56 -7.61 -4.61
CA LEU A 431 -34.57 -6.60 -5.00
C LEU A 431 -34.94 -5.97 -6.34
N GLN A 432 -35.25 -6.78 -7.36
CA GLN A 432 -35.57 -6.34 -8.71
C GLN A 432 -36.86 -5.49 -8.78
N CYS A 433 -37.82 -5.78 -7.91
CA CYS A 433 -39.07 -5.02 -7.79
C CYS A 433 -38.93 -3.73 -6.96
N ASN A 434 -37.83 -3.55 -6.24
CA ASN A 434 -37.59 -2.36 -5.42
C ASN A 434 -37.04 -1.20 -6.27
N SER A 435 -37.92 -0.24 -6.60
CA SER A 435 -37.57 0.93 -7.42
C SER A 435 -36.60 1.89 -6.73
N GLU A 436 -36.62 1.99 -5.39
CA GLU A 436 -35.70 2.83 -4.62
C GLU A 436 -34.28 2.27 -4.70
N LEU A 437 -34.10 0.97 -4.40
CA LEU A 437 -32.80 0.30 -4.50
C LEU A 437 -32.26 0.31 -5.93
N LYS A 438 -33.13 0.17 -6.93
CA LYS A 438 -32.74 0.30 -8.34
C LYS A 438 -32.23 1.70 -8.68
N THR A 439 -32.81 2.73 -8.09
CA THR A 439 -32.37 4.12 -8.26
C THR A 439 -31.02 4.33 -7.58
N LYS A 440 -30.87 3.90 -6.32
CA LYS A 440 -29.59 3.96 -5.59
C LYS A 440 -28.45 3.21 -6.30
N PHE A 441 -28.74 2.05 -6.89
CA PHE A 441 -27.77 1.30 -7.70
C PHE A 441 -27.30 2.09 -8.93
N ARG A 442 -28.21 2.82 -9.60
CA ARG A 442 -27.87 3.68 -10.74
C ARG A 442 -27.10 4.92 -10.31
N GLU A 443 -27.46 5.54 -9.20
CA GLU A 443 -26.78 6.72 -8.66
C GLU A 443 -25.34 6.42 -8.21
N ALA A 444 -25.09 5.19 -7.74
CA ALA A 444 -23.75 4.72 -7.43
C ALA A 444 -22.87 4.52 -8.70
N GLN A 445 -23.46 4.49 -9.91
CA GLN A 445 -22.68 4.36 -11.15
C GLN A 445 -21.78 5.59 -11.36
N GLY A 446 -20.47 5.34 -11.53
CA GLY A 446 -19.46 6.39 -11.73
C GLY A 446 -18.65 6.74 -10.48
N GLN A 447 -18.99 6.19 -9.31
CA GLN A 447 -18.19 6.37 -8.08
C GLN A 447 -17.09 5.31 -7.95
N ALA A 448 -16.00 5.66 -7.24
CA ALA A 448 -14.86 4.77 -7.02
C ALA A 448 -15.23 3.51 -6.21
N ASP A 449 -16.12 3.64 -5.22
CA ASP A 449 -16.69 2.53 -4.45
C ASP A 449 -18.18 2.31 -4.79
N LYS A 450 -18.49 2.21 -6.10
CA LYS A 450 -19.87 2.02 -6.57
C LYS A 450 -20.59 0.86 -5.87
N THR A 451 -19.88 -0.24 -5.68
CA THR A 451 -20.48 -1.49 -5.22
C THR A 451 -20.61 -1.49 -3.70
N GLY A 452 -19.58 -1.08 -2.95
CA GLY A 452 -19.69 -0.97 -1.51
C GLY A 452 -20.78 0.03 -1.09
N GLN A 453 -20.91 1.16 -1.80
CA GLN A 453 -21.95 2.14 -1.51
C GLN A 453 -23.36 1.58 -1.71
N PHE A 454 -23.62 0.93 -2.85
CA PHE A 454 -24.92 0.31 -3.07
C PHE A 454 -25.22 -0.78 -2.03
N LEU A 455 -24.23 -1.62 -1.70
CA LEU A 455 -24.43 -2.72 -0.76
C LEU A 455 -24.70 -2.25 0.67
N ARG A 456 -24.17 -1.08 1.08
CA ARG A 456 -24.52 -0.45 2.36
C ARG A 456 -25.98 0.02 2.44
N GLU A 457 -26.62 0.21 1.29
CA GLU A 457 -28.05 0.57 1.21
C GLU A 457 -28.97 -0.66 1.23
N LEU A 458 -28.42 -1.88 1.13
CA LEU A 458 -29.23 -3.11 1.21
C LEU A 458 -29.80 -3.29 2.61
N PRO A 459 -31.14 -3.41 2.75
CA PRO A 459 -31.76 -3.72 4.02
C PRO A 459 -31.36 -5.10 4.56
N PRO A 460 -31.45 -5.35 5.88
CA PRO A 460 -31.19 -6.66 6.48
C PRO A 460 -32.08 -7.81 6.00
N CYS A 461 -33.15 -7.52 5.24
CA CYS A 461 -34.03 -8.53 4.64
C CYS A 461 -33.45 -9.21 3.38
N PHE A 462 -32.23 -8.87 2.97
CA PHE A 462 -31.50 -9.54 1.88
C PHE A 462 -30.25 -10.31 2.37
N PRO A 463 -30.37 -11.22 3.36
CA PRO A 463 -29.22 -11.87 3.96
C PRO A 463 -28.43 -12.77 3.00
N GLU A 464 -29.08 -13.49 2.08
CA GLU A 464 -28.38 -14.40 1.17
C GLU A 464 -27.67 -13.66 0.04
N LEU A 465 -28.31 -12.63 -0.54
CA LEU A 465 -27.66 -11.75 -1.51
C LEU A 465 -26.47 -11.00 -0.87
N SER A 466 -26.64 -10.50 0.36
CA SER A 466 -25.57 -9.83 1.10
C SER A 466 -24.35 -10.74 1.29
N LYS A 467 -24.56 -12.02 1.62
CA LYS A 467 -23.47 -13.01 1.73
C LYS A 467 -22.77 -13.24 0.40
N VAL A 468 -23.51 -13.40 -0.69
CA VAL A 468 -22.95 -13.62 -2.03
C VAL A 468 -22.12 -12.41 -2.47
N PHE A 469 -22.66 -11.19 -2.30
CA PHE A 469 -21.96 -9.97 -2.67
C PHE A 469 -20.71 -9.73 -1.83
N SER A 470 -20.78 -10.00 -0.53
CA SER A 470 -19.62 -9.93 0.37
C SER A 470 -18.50 -10.88 -0.06
N ARG A 471 -18.87 -12.12 -0.42
CA ARG A 471 -17.91 -13.13 -0.92
C ARG A 471 -17.21 -12.67 -2.19
N VAL A 472 -17.91 -12.04 -3.14
CA VAL A 472 -17.28 -11.54 -4.37
C VAL A 472 -16.34 -10.37 -4.07
N MET A 473 -16.71 -9.47 -3.14
CA MET A 473 -15.88 -8.31 -2.77
C MET A 473 -14.59 -8.66 -2.04
N CYS A 474 -14.56 -9.77 -1.31
CA CYS A 474 -13.37 -10.22 -0.59
C CYS A 474 -12.38 -11.02 -1.47
N LEU A 475 -12.73 -11.34 -2.72
CA LEU A 475 -11.80 -11.99 -3.66
C LEU A 475 -10.72 -11.01 -4.11
N PHE A 476 -9.45 -11.44 -4.06
CA PHE A 476 -8.35 -10.71 -4.67
C PHE A 476 -8.42 -10.80 -6.19
N GLY A 477 -8.49 -9.64 -6.86
CA GLY A 477 -8.41 -9.55 -8.32
C GLY A 477 -7.04 -9.89 -8.91
N SER A 478 -5.97 -9.72 -8.13
CA SER A 478 -4.59 -10.00 -8.53
C SER A 478 -3.64 -10.08 -7.34
N THR A 479 -2.41 -10.53 -7.60
CA THR A 479 -1.28 -10.52 -6.64
C THR A 479 -0.53 -9.19 -6.61
N TYR A 480 -1.13 -8.09 -7.10
CA TYR A 480 -0.50 -6.77 -7.21
C TYR A 480 0.13 -6.28 -5.91
N LEU A 481 -0.51 -6.51 -4.75
CA LEU A 481 0.03 -6.10 -3.45
C LEU A 481 1.36 -6.80 -3.14
N CYS A 482 1.48 -8.09 -3.47
CA CYS A 482 2.73 -8.84 -3.34
C CYS A 482 3.81 -8.26 -4.27
N GLU A 483 3.47 -7.97 -5.52
CA GLU A 483 4.41 -7.37 -6.48
C GLU A 483 4.87 -5.97 -6.05
N LYS A 484 3.95 -5.15 -5.54
CA LYS A 484 4.23 -3.82 -4.99
C LYS A 484 5.15 -3.90 -3.78
N LEU A 485 4.88 -4.84 -2.86
CA LEU A 485 5.71 -5.10 -1.69
C LEU A 485 7.13 -5.48 -2.12
N PHE A 486 7.30 -6.47 -3.00
CA PHE A 486 8.62 -6.91 -3.45
C PHE A 486 9.35 -5.83 -4.29
N SER A 487 8.62 -5.03 -5.07
CA SER A 487 9.20 -3.88 -5.77
C SER A 487 9.74 -2.83 -4.78
N THR A 488 8.97 -2.52 -3.75
CA THR A 488 9.35 -1.61 -2.67
C THR A 488 10.54 -2.16 -1.88
N MET A 489 10.55 -3.46 -1.59
CA MET A 489 11.66 -4.16 -0.95
C MET A 489 12.94 -4.07 -1.78
N ASN A 490 12.86 -4.37 -3.08
CA ASN A 490 14.02 -4.29 -3.99
C ASN A 490 14.54 -2.87 -4.12
N PHE A 491 13.66 -1.87 -4.18
CA PHE A 491 14.06 -0.46 -4.17
C PHE A 491 14.80 -0.10 -2.88
N ASN A 492 14.27 -0.53 -1.73
CA ASN A 492 14.90 -0.30 -0.43
C ASN A 492 16.26 -1.02 -0.29
N LYS A 493 16.43 -2.20 -0.90
CA LYS A 493 17.69 -2.97 -0.90
C LYS A 493 18.77 -2.43 -1.86
N CYS A 494 18.41 -1.79 -2.99
CA CYS A 494 19.31 -1.76 -4.16
C CYS A 494 20.27 -0.56 -4.32
N LYS A 495 20.15 0.62 -3.67
CA LYS A 495 21.15 1.69 -3.97
C LYS A 495 21.39 2.84 -2.97
N TYR A 496 20.53 3.08 -1.98
CA TYR A 496 20.62 4.31 -1.16
C TYR A 496 20.76 4.12 0.35
N ARG A 497 20.87 2.88 0.86
CA ARG A 497 20.80 2.65 2.31
C ARG A 497 21.65 1.47 2.78
N SER A 498 22.97 1.68 2.85
CA SER A 498 23.96 0.71 3.37
C SER A 498 23.89 0.46 4.90
N ARG A 499 22.76 0.76 5.57
CA ARG A 499 22.61 0.72 7.04
C ARG A 499 21.21 0.38 7.56
N LEU A 500 20.32 -0.25 6.77
CA LEU A 500 19.10 -0.83 7.36
C LEU A 500 19.40 -2.23 7.89
N SER A 501 19.02 -2.49 9.14
CA SER A 501 18.82 -3.85 9.62
C SER A 501 17.52 -4.42 9.05
N ASP A 502 17.39 -5.75 9.04
CA ASP A 502 16.22 -6.45 8.53
C ASP A 502 14.93 -6.02 9.23
N ALA A 503 15.00 -5.75 10.55
CA ALA A 503 13.90 -5.20 11.34
C ALA A 503 13.42 -3.81 10.86
N HIS A 504 14.31 -2.95 10.38
CA HIS A 504 13.91 -1.65 9.81
C HIS A 504 13.28 -1.80 8.43
N LEU A 505 13.70 -2.80 7.65
CA LEU A 505 13.17 -3.04 6.31
C LEU A 505 11.75 -3.62 6.41
N GLU A 506 11.55 -4.57 7.33
CA GLU A 506 10.26 -5.13 7.67
C GLU A 506 9.26 -4.04 8.08
N ALA A 507 9.69 -3.13 8.95
CA ALA A 507 8.85 -2.04 9.42
C ALA A 507 8.40 -1.09 8.30
N VAL A 508 9.29 -0.73 7.38
CA VAL A 508 8.95 0.11 6.23
C VAL A 508 7.96 -0.61 5.31
N LEU A 509 8.20 -1.90 5.06
CA LEU A 509 7.36 -2.70 4.18
C LEU A 509 5.93 -2.77 4.72
N ARG A 510 5.75 -3.11 6.00
CA ARG A 510 4.44 -3.17 6.67
C ARG A 510 3.70 -1.83 6.59
N VAL A 511 4.34 -0.72 6.98
CA VAL A 511 3.73 0.62 6.93
C VAL A 511 3.38 1.03 5.49
N SER A 512 4.20 0.66 4.50
CA SER A 512 3.98 1.02 3.09
C SER A 512 2.81 0.28 2.42
N THR A 513 2.38 -0.86 2.99
CA THR A 513 1.36 -1.73 2.40
C THR A 513 -0.02 -1.62 3.03
N VAL A 514 -0.15 -0.99 4.19
CA VAL A 514 -1.45 -0.83 4.87
C VAL A 514 -2.27 0.30 4.24
N THR A 515 -3.55 0.01 3.95
CA THR A 515 -4.54 0.96 3.39
C THR A 515 -5.05 1.96 4.42
N SER A 516 -5.18 1.55 5.69
CA SER A 516 -5.43 2.44 6.84
C SER A 516 -4.87 1.83 8.13
N ILE A 517 -4.00 2.55 8.85
CA ILE A 517 -3.59 2.12 10.19
C ILE A 517 -4.78 2.43 11.12
N ARG A 518 -5.42 1.40 11.70
CA ARG A 518 -6.36 1.65 12.80
C ARG A 518 -5.55 2.23 13.95
N ALA A 519 -5.86 3.46 14.34
CA ALA A 519 -5.31 4.11 15.53
C ALA A 519 -5.84 3.46 16.83
N ASN A 520 -5.71 2.15 16.97
CA ASN A 520 -5.97 1.44 18.22
C ASN A 520 -4.65 1.39 19.00
N GLY A 521 -4.24 2.54 19.54
CA GLY A 521 -2.98 2.61 20.28
C GLY A 521 -2.42 4.00 20.48
N PHE A 522 -3.24 5.04 20.63
CA PHE A 522 -2.73 6.18 21.39
C PHE A 522 -2.64 5.72 22.85
N PRO A 523 -1.44 5.70 23.47
CA PRO A 523 -1.39 5.61 24.92
C PRO A 523 -2.14 6.83 25.43
N ASN A 524 -3.22 6.62 26.17
CA ASN A 524 -3.82 7.69 26.96
C ASN A 524 -2.71 8.30 27.83
N PHE A 525 -2.29 9.53 27.52
CA PHE A 525 -1.29 10.31 28.26
C PHE A 525 -1.88 11.58 28.87
#